data_AF-A0A7K1GK94-F1
#
_entry.id   AF-A0A7K1GK94-F1
#
_cell.length_a   1.000
_cell.length_b   1.000
_cell.length_c   1.000
_cell.angle_alpha   90.00
_cell.angle_beta   90.00
_cell.angle_gamma   90.00
#
_symmetry.space_group_name_H-M   'P 1'
#
loop_
_entity.id
_entity.type
_entity.pdbx_description
1 polymer ?
#
loop_
_entity_poly.entity_id
_entity_poly.type
_entity_poly.pdbx_seq_one_letter_code
_entity_poly.pdbx_strand_id
1 'polypeptide(L)'
;MENANALKLIKQIQSDLIADGLVVSSIVESLKKLREFALLEEKPVLVKGIRLAYEHIENNHAFLIAIPSDEPVEEEENENGSEAKNTTEQTDLESLQYLLSLFKDVENKHNLADLREYNSRFQAF
;
A
#
# COMPACT_ATOMS: atom_id res chain seq x y z
N MET A 1 0.21 11.09 -7.83
CA MET A 1 0.37 10.80 -9.26
C MET A 1 -0.27 11.93 -10.03
N GLU A 2 0.35 12.35 -11.11
CA GLU A 2 -0.11 13.48 -11.92
C GLU A 2 -0.77 13.00 -13.22
N ASN A 3 -0.42 11.80 -13.68
CA ASN A 3 -0.95 11.20 -14.90
C ASN A 3 -2.44 10.82 -14.77
N ALA A 4 -3.27 11.35 -15.68
CA ALA A 4 -4.71 11.11 -15.68
C ALA A 4 -5.09 9.62 -15.86
N ASN A 5 -4.32 8.84 -16.63
CA ASN A 5 -4.55 7.41 -16.80
C ASN A 5 -4.20 6.64 -15.53
N ALA A 6 -3.12 7.04 -14.84
CA ALA A 6 -2.75 6.46 -13.56
C ALA A 6 -3.82 6.74 -12.49
N LEU A 7 -4.33 7.97 -12.43
CA LEU A 7 -5.45 8.34 -11.53
C LEU A 7 -6.74 7.56 -11.84
N LYS A 8 -7.06 7.33 -13.12
CA LYS A 8 -8.18 6.47 -13.52
C LYS A 8 -7.96 5.02 -13.08
N LEU A 9 -6.75 4.49 -13.29
CA LEU A 9 -6.40 3.13 -12.89
C LEU A 9 -6.51 2.96 -11.37
N ILE A 10 -6.03 3.91 -10.57
CA ILE A 10 -6.22 3.87 -9.10
C ILE A 10 -7.71 3.80 -8.77
N LYS A 11 -8.56 4.66 -9.35
CA LYS A 11 -10.01 4.64 -9.08
C LYS A 11 -10.66 3.32 -9.47
N GLN A 12 -10.20 2.70 -10.56
CA GLN A 12 -10.67 1.38 -10.99
C GLN A 12 -10.31 0.33 -9.94
N ILE A 13 -9.04 0.24 -9.54
CA ILE A 13 -8.57 -0.70 -8.50
C ILE A 13 -9.38 -0.53 -7.21
N GLN A 14 -9.62 0.70 -6.77
CA GLN A 14 -10.40 0.96 -5.57
C GLN A 14 -11.85 0.50 -5.69
N SER A 15 -12.47 0.66 -6.87
CA SER A 15 -13.83 0.20 -7.13
C SER A 15 -13.90 -1.33 -7.14
N ASP A 16 -12.92 -1.97 -7.79
CA ASP A 16 -12.82 -3.44 -7.86
C ASP A 16 -12.61 -4.04 -6.46
N LEU A 17 -11.77 -3.41 -5.62
CA LEU A 17 -11.58 -3.83 -4.22
C LEU A 17 -12.87 -3.74 -3.38
N ILE A 18 -13.74 -2.76 -3.65
CA ILE A 18 -15.03 -2.61 -2.95
C ILE A 18 -16.03 -3.67 -3.43
N ALA A 19 -16.04 -3.97 -4.73
CA ALA A 19 -16.99 -4.89 -5.33
C ALA A 19 -16.63 -6.36 -5.09
N ASP A 20 -15.36 -6.71 -5.36
CA ASP A 20 -14.89 -8.09 -5.47
C ASP A 20 -13.89 -8.47 -4.35
N GLY A 21 -13.42 -7.50 -3.57
CA GLY A 21 -12.34 -7.71 -2.60
C GLY A 21 -10.98 -7.88 -3.27
N LEU A 22 -10.04 -8.56 -2.60
CA LEU A 22 -8.69 -8.75 -3.10
C LEU A 22 -8.63 -9.89 -4.13
N VAL A 23 -8.50 -9.52 -5.41
CA VAL A 23 -8.16 -10.45 -6.49
C VAL A 23 -6.68 -10.30 -6.84
N VAL A 24 -5.83 -11.18 -6.29
CA VAL A 24 -4.35 -11.09 -6.35
C VAL A 24 -3.82 -10.86 -7.77
N SER A 25 -4.25 -11.66 -8.74
CA SER A 25 -3.77 -11.54 -10.13
C SER A 25 -4.08 -10.16 -10.75
N SER A 26 -5.31 -9.68 -10.55
CA SER A 26 -5.79 -8.40 -11.11
C SER A 26 -5.06 -7.21 -10.49
N ILE A 27 -4.95 -7.18 -9.16
CA ILE A 27 -4.32 -6.05 -8.46
C ILE A 27 -2.81 -6.00 -8.71
N VAL A 28 -2.12 -7.15 -8.74
CA VAL A 28 -0.68 -7.20 -9.01
C VAL A 28 -0.38 -6.67 -10.42
N GLU A 29 -1.16 -7.06 -11.42
CA GLU A 29 -1.01 -6.52 -12.78
C GLU A 29 -1.25 -5.00 -12.82
N SER A 30 -2.29 -4.54 -12.13
CA SER A 30 -2.64 -3.12 -12.08
C SER A 30 -1.58 -2.28 -11.34
N LEU A 31 -1.02 -2.79 -10.25
CA LEU A 31 0.08 -2.16 -9.52
C LEU A 31 1.38 -2.12 -10.36
N LYS A 32 1.70 -3.20 -11.08
CA LYS A 32 2.84 -3.22 -12.02
C LYS A 32 2.70 -2.13 -13.09
N LYS A 33 1.49 -1.92 -13.65
CA LYS A 33 1.19 -0.80 -14.57
C LYS A 33 1.31 0.57 -13.87
N LEU A 34 0.82 0.71 -12.64
CA LEU A 34 0.96 1.95 -11.86
C LEU A 34 2.42 2.33 -11.63
N ARG A 35 3.31 1.35 -11.45
CA ARG A 35 4.74 1.58 -11.28
C ARG A 35 5.38 2.24 -12.50
N GLU A 36 4.94 1.90 -13.71
CA GLU A 36 5.45 2.50 -14.94
C GLU A 36 5.14 4.01 -14.99
N PHE A 37 3.94 4.42 -14.58
CA PHE A 37 3.60 5.84 -14.46
C PHE A 37 4.45 6.55 -13.40
N ALA A 38 4.63 5.95 -12.23
CA ALA A 38 5.45 6.53 -11.17
C ALA A 38 6.94 6.68 -11.57
N LEU A 39 7.45 5.77 -12.42
CA LEU A 39 8.79 5.86 -13.00
C LEU A 39 8.90 7.05 -13.96
N LEU A 40 7.91 7.24 -14.83
CA LEU A 40 7.86 8.37 -15.77
C LEU A 40 7.73 9.72 -15.05
N GLU A 41 7.04 9.75 -13.90
CA GLU A 41 6.87 10.93 -13.05
C GLU A 41 8.10 11.21 -12.14
N GLU A 42 9.15 10.38 -12.20
CA GLU A 42 10.36 10.52 -11.39
C GLU A 42 10.08 10.60 -9.87
N LYS A 43 9.07 9.86 -9.38
CA LYS A 43 8.71 9.81 -7.94
C LYS A 43 9.27 8.53 -7.28
N PRO A 44 10.56 8.49 -6.86
CA PRO A 44 11.23 7.25 -6.43
C PRO A 44 10.60 6.58 -5.20
N VAL A 45 10.09 7.37 -4.24
CA VAL A 45 9.41 6.85 -3.04
C VAL A 45 8.12 6.12 -3.42
N LEU A 46 7.37 6.66 -4.39
CA LEU A 46 6.15 6.07 -4.91
C LEU A 46 6.43 4.81 -5.73
N VAL A 47 7.45 4.84 -6.60
CA VAL A 47 7.91 3.65 -7.33
C VAL A 47 8.25 2.51 -6.38
N LYS A 48 8.96 2.82 -5.28
CA LYS A 48 9.32 1.83 -4.24
C LYS A 48 8.07 1.31 -3.53
N GLY A 49 7.14 2.18 -3.14
CA GLY A 49 5.90 1.79 -2.45
C GLY A 49 5.01 0.89 -3.27
N ILE A 50 4.80 1.22 -4.55
CA ILE A 50 4.01 0.37 -5.46
C ILE A 50 4.68 -0.99 -5.64
N ARG A 51 6.01 -1.01 -5.80
CA ARG A 51 6.77 -2.25 -5.94
C ARG A 51 6.60 -3.16 -4.73
N LEU A 52 6.88 -2.63 -3.55
CA LEU A 52 6.79 -3.39 -2.31
C LEU A 52 5.35 -3.89 -2.05
N ALA A 53 4.34 -3.07 -2.37
CA ALA A 53 2.95 -3.45 -2.21
C ALA A 53 2.55 -4.65 -3.08
N TYR A 54 2.93 -4.68 -4.36
CA TYR A 54 2.59 -5.84 -5.20
C TYR A 54 3.41 -7.08 -4.84
N GLU A 55 4.68 -6.93 -4.44
CA GLU A 55 5.51 -8.05 -3.97
C GLU A 55 4.92 -8.66 -2.70
N HIS A 56 4.45 -7.81 -1.77
CA HIS A 56 3.77 -8.23 -0.56
C HIS A 56 2.50 -9.05 -0.86
N ILE A 57 1.64 -8.54 -1.75
CA ILE A 57 0.40 -9.21 -2.13
C ILE A 57 0.68 -10.53 -2.88
N GLU A 58 1.67 -10.55 -3.76
CA GLU A 58 2.05 -11.74 -4.55
C GLU A 58 2.62 -12.85 -3.64
N ASN A 59 3.44 -12.50 -2.65
CA ASN A 59 4.04 -13.46 -1.73
C ASN A 59 3.05 -13.99 -0.69
N ASN A 60 2.19 -13.12 -0.14
CA ASN A 60 1.31 -13.45 0.98
C ASN A 60 -0.11 -13.82 0.56
N HIS A 61 -0.48 -13.59 -0.69
CA HIS A 61 -1.87 -13.70 -1.20
C HIS A 61 -2.86 -12.85 -0.40
N ALA A 62 -2.35 -11.84 0.32
CA ALA A 62 -3.10 -10.97 1.22
C ALA A 62 -2.36 -9.64 1.39
N PHE A 63 -3.07 -8.60 1.83
CA PHE A 63 -2.48 -7.36 2.30
C PHE A 63 -2.45 -7.36 3.83
N LEU A 64 -1.26 -7.27 4.42
CA LEU A 64 -1.03 -7.53 5.85
C LEU A 64 -0.26 -6.39 6.54
N ILE A 65 -0.18 -5.23 5.90
CA ILE A 65 0.39 -4.04 6.51
C ILE A 65 -0.75 -3.21 7.07
N ALA A 66 -0.65 -2.81 8.33
CA ALA A 66 -1.63 -1.93 8.96
C ALA A 66 -1.42 -0.46 8.54
N ILE A 67 -2.45 0.36 8.73
CA ILE A 67 -2.37 1.82 8.50
C ILE A 67 -1.31 2.45 9.43
N PRO A 68 -0.41 3.31 8.90
CA PRO A 68 0.44 4.19 9.70
C PRO A 68 -0.37 4.97 10.74
N SER A 69 0.10 5.02 11.99
CA SER A 69 -0.55 5.76 13.07
C SER A 69 0.45 6.73 13.67
N ASP A 70 -0.01 7.94 13.99
CA ASP A 70 0.78 8.98 14.63
C ASP A 70 1.06 8.71 16.12
N GLU A 71 0.42 7.69 16.72
CA GLU A 71 0.72 7.31 18.09
C GLU A 71 2.11 6.66 18.17
N PRO A 72 3.01 7.15 19.05
CA PRO A 72 4.28 6.48 19.28
C PRO A 72 3.97 5.05 19.71
N VAL A 73 4.52 4.09 18.96
CA VAL A 73 4.55 2.70 19.39
C VAL A 73 5.35 2.73 20.69
N GLU A 74 4.68 2.59 21.84
CA GLU A 74 5.37 2.47 23.11
C GLU A 74 6.29 1.24 22.98
N GLU A 75 7.60 1.49 23.01
CA GLU A 75 8.65 0.48 23.06
C GLU A 75 8.59 -0.22 24.44
N GLU A 76 7.49 -0.91 24.72
CA GLU A 76 7.52 -1.98 25.70
C GLU A 76 8.14 -3.19 25.01
N GLU A 77 9.22 -3.70 25.61
CA GLU A 77 9.92 -4.94 25.27
C GLU A 77 8.97 -6.16 25.33
N ASN A 78 8.02 -6.22 24.41
CA ASN A 78 7.27 -7.41 24.06
C ASN A 78 7.74 -7.85 22.69
N GLU A 79 8.18 -9.09 22.60
CA GLU A 79 8.45 -9.86 21.40
C GLU A 79 7.16 -10.11 20.58
N ASN A 80 6.36 -9.07 20.35
CA ASN A 80 5.08 -9.14 19.67
C ASN A 80 4.82 -7.79 19.00
N GLY A 81 5.50 -7.58 17.87
CA GLY A 81 5.39 -6.37 17.07
C GLY A 81 3.93 -5.96 16.87
N SER A 82 3.67 -4.69 17.18
CA SER A 82 2.54 -3.87 16.73
C SER A 82 1.36 -4.70 16.25
N GLU A 83 0.59 -5.25 17.19
CA GLU A 83 -0.65 -6.01 16.99
C GLU A 83 -0.85 -6.50 15.55
N ALA A 84 -0.09 -7.53 15.18
CA ALA A 84 -0.56 -8.47 14.18
C ALA A 84 -1.92 -8.97 14.68
N LYS A 85 -2.99 -8.28 14.27
CA LYS A 85 -4.37 -8.71 14.49
C LYS A 85 -4.40 -10.18 14.13
N ASN A 86 -4.76 -10.96 15.14
CA ASN A 86 -4.86 -12.41 15.17
C ASN A 86 -4.93 -13.06 13.79
N THR A 87 -4.00 -13.98 13.59
CA THR A 87 -3.87 -14.95 12.50
C THR A 87 -5.22 -15.56 12.12
N THR A 88 -5.93 -14.84 11.27
CA THR A 88 -6.94 -15.32 10.35
C THR A 88 -6.61 -14.58 9.08
N GLU A 89 -6.59 -15.29 7.96
CA GLU A 89 -6.09 -14.89 6.64
C GLU A 89 -6.95 -13.77 6.01
N GLN A 90 -7.29 -12.72 6.76
CA GLN A 90 -8.07 -11.59 6.30
C GLN A 90 -7.14 -10.49 5.84
N THR A 91 -7.20 -10.22 4.54
CA THR A 91 -6.62 -9.03 3.93
C THR A 91 -7.13 -7.77 4.61
N ASP A 92 -6.23 -6.86 4.97
CA ASP A 92 -6.58 -5.51 5.43
C ASP A 92 -6.93 -4.62 4.22
N LEU A 93 -8.19 -4.71 3.80
CA LEU A 93 -8.71 -3.94 2.66
C LEU A 93 -8.74 -2.43 2.95
N GLU A 94 -8.95 -2.02 4.20
CA GLU A 94 -8.96 -0.61 4.59
C GLU A 94 -7.57 0.01 4.44
N SER A 95 -6.55 -0.70 4.91
CA SER A 95 -5.16 -0.26 4.76
C SER A 95 -4.72 -0.23 3.30
N LEU A 96 -5.11 -1.23 2.50
CA LEU A 96 -4.84 -1.21 1.06
C LEU A 96 -5.54 -0.04 0.35
N GLN A 97 -6.79 0.24 0.68
CA GLN A 97 -7.52 1.40 0.14
C GLN A 97 -6.86 2.72 0.51
N TYR A 98 -6.39 2.84 1.75
CA TYR A 98 -5.67 4.01 2.22
C TYR A 98 -4.34 4.17 1.47
N LEU A 99 -3.53 3.12 1.33
CA LEU A 99 -2.29 3.15 0.55
C LEU A 99 -2.54 3.64 -0.90
N LEU A 100 -3.59 3.13 -1.56
CA LEU A 100 -3.98 3.58 -2.91
C LEU A 100 -4.38 5.06 -2.94
N SER A 101 -4.92 5.59 -1.85
CA SER A 101 -5.25 7.01 -1.72
C SER A 101 -3.99 7.88 -1.66
N LEU A 102 -2.93 7.41 -0.97
CA LEU A 102 -1.63 8.10 -0.89
C LEU A 102 -0.99 8.26 -2.28
N PHE A 103 -1.17 7.28 -3.16
CA PHE A 103 -0.62 7.34 -4.52
C PHE A 103 -1.18 8.50 -5.34
N LYS A 104 -2.39 8.97 -5.03
CA LYS A 104 -3.04 10.08 -5.74
C LYS A 104 -2.34 11.42 -5.45
N ASP A 105 -1.94 11.65 -4.21
CA ASP A 105 -1.39 12.93 -3.75
C ASP A 105 -0.12 12.72 -2.91
N VAL A 106 0.99 12.42 -3.59
CA VAL A 106 2.31 12.21 -2.96
C VAL A 106 3.06 13.52 -2.68
N GLU A 107 2.50 14.66 -3.05
CA GLU A 107 3.10 15.98 -2.80
C GLU A 107 2.73 16.52 -1.43
N ASN A 108 1.59 16.07 -0.90
CA ASN A 108 1.24 16.27 0.50
C ASN A 108 2.29 15.62 1.41
N LYS A 109 2.84 16.42 2.33
CA LYS A 109 3.93 16.00 3.22
C LYS A 109 3.52 14.87 4.18
N HIS A 110 2.26 14.85 4.62
CA HIS A 110 1.73 13.79 5.49
C HIS A 110 1.61 12.50 4.70
N ASN A 111 0.95 12.54 3.53
CA ASN A 111 0.84 11.36 2.67
C ASN A 111 2.20 10.77 2.28
N LEU A 112 3.20 11.63 2.05
CA LEU A 112 4.56 11.18 1.76
C LEU A 112 5.26 10.58 2.99
N ALA A 113 4.98 11.06 4.19
CA ALA A 113 5.46 10.45 5.43
C ALA A 113 4.83 9.06 5.64
N ASP A 114 3.50 8.97 5.51
CA ASP A 114 2.77 7.71 5.62
C ASP A 114 3.25 6.69 4.60
N LEU A 115 3.49 7.12 3.34
CA LEU A 115 4.03 6.26 2.29
C LEU A 115 5.46 5.78 2.61
N ARG A 116 6.29 6.60 3.27
CA ARG A 116 7.60 6.15 3.76
C ARG A 116 7.46 5.15 4.88
N GLU A 117 6.49 5.32 5.76
CA GLU A 117 6.23 4.36 6.83
C GLU A 117 5.74 3.01 6.27
N TYR A 118 4.80 3.02 5.31
CA TYR A 118 4.43 1.81 4.57
C TYR A 118 5.66 1.13 3.97
N ASN A 119 6.54 1.89 3.31
CA ASN A 119 7.79 1.34 2.76
C ASN A 119 8.64 0.66 3.84
N SER A 120 8.78 1.26 5.02
CA SER A 120 9.51 0.67 6.14
C SER A 120 8.84 -0.61 6.64
N ARG A 121 7.51 -0.60 6.81
CA ARG A 121 6.73 -1.76 7.27
C ARG A 121 6.82 -2.93 6.28
N PHE A 122 6.71 -2.68 4.97
CA PHE A 122 6.90 -3.73 3.96
C PHE A 122 8.31 -4.36 4.00
N GLN A 123 9.33 -3.60 4.38
CA GLN A 123 10.70 -4.12 4.44
C GLN A 123 11.00 -4.87 5.74
N ALA A 124 10.20 -4.65 6.78
CA ALA A 124 10.30 -5.33 8.06
C ALA A 124 9.45 -6.61 8.13
N PHE A 125 8.50 -6.78 7.19
CA PHE A 125 7.66 -7.96 7.02
C PHE A 125 8.44 -9.10 6.35
#